data_AF-A0A651H4S3-F1
#
_entry.id   AF-A0A651H4S3-F1
#
_cell.length_a   1.000
_cell.length_b   1.000
_cell.length_c   1.000
_cell.angle_alpha   90.00
_cell.angle_beta   90.00
_cell.angle_gamma   90.00
#
_symmetry.space_group_name_H-M   'P 1'
#
loop_
_entity.id
_entity.type
_entity.pdbx_description
1 polymer ?
#
loop_
_entity_poly.entity_id
_entity_poly.type
_entity_poly.pdbx_seq_one_letter_code
_entity_poly.pdbx_strand_id
1 'polypeptide(L)'
;AREIWYLCRQYKAQQALEMGLVNAVVPVEELEAEGVRWAGEVLEKSPLAIRCLKSAFNAEMDGMAGIQELAGNATLLYYMSEEGAEGKKAFLEKRKPRFRNYPWLP
;
A
#
# COMPACT_ATOMS: atom_id res chain seq x y z
N ALA A 1 18.81 -11.53 -10.42
CA ALA A 1 17.71 -12.32 -11.03
C ALA A 1 18.20 -13.36 -12.06
N ARG A 2 18.86 -12.97 -13.17
CA ARG A 2 19.21 -13.90 -14.27
C ARG A 2 20.09 -15.10 -13.84
N GLU A 3 21.08 -14.89 -12.97
CA GLU A 3 21.96 -15.96 -12.46
C GLU A 3 21.16 -17.07 -11.76
N ILE A 4 20.26 -16.69 -10.85
CA ILE A 4 19.39 -17.62 -10.11
C ILE A 4 18.58 -18.49 -11.07
N TRP A 5 18.00 -17.88 -12.11
CA TRP A 5 17.16 -18.58 -13.09
C TRP A 5 17.92 -19.48 -14.05
N TYR A 6 19.12 -19.08 -14.49
CA TYR A 6 19.88 -19.86 -15.48
C TYR A 6 20.65 -21.03 -14.86
N LEU A 7 21.15 -20.84 -13.64
CA LEU A 7 22.04 -21.82 -13.00
C LEU A 7 21.35 -22.67 -11.93
N CYS A 8 20.15 -22.30 -11.50
CA CYS A 8 19.34 -23.06 -10.53
C CYS A 8 20.11 -23.46 -9.27
N ARG A 9 21.03 -22.60 -8.81
CA ARG A 9 21.84 -22.85 -7.61
C ARG A 9 21.03 -22.60 -6.34
N GLN A 10 21.43 -23.26 -5.26
CA GLN A 10 20.91 -22.98 -3.93
C GLN A 10 21.75 -21.89 -3.25
N TYR A 11 21.08 -21.01 -2.52
CA TYR A 11 21.69 -19.90 -1.80
C TYR A 11 21.33 -19.99 -0.32
N LYS A 12 22.32 -19.76 0.55
CA LYS A 12 22.12 -19.72 2.00
C LYS A 12 21.45 -18.40 2.41
N ALA A 13 20.87 -18.36 3.62
CA ALA A 13 20.21 -17.17 4.16
C ALA A 13 21.07 -15.91 4.10
N GLN A 14 22.35 -16.01 4.46
CA GLN A 14 23.28 -14.87 4.41
C GLN A 14 23.49 -14.33 2.98
N GLN A 15 23.61 -15.21 1.98
CA GLN A 15 23.75 -14.80 0.58
C GLN A 15 22.47 -14.12 0.08
N ALA A 16 21.30 -14.62 0.51
CA ALA A 16 20.01 -14.00 0.18
C ALA A 16 19.87 -12.60 0.78
N LEU A 17 20.39 -12.37 1.98
CA LEU A 17 20.42 -11.05 2.62
C LEU A 17 21.34 -10.08 1.86
N GLU A 18 22.57 -10.52 1.54
CA GLU A 18 23.57 -9.71 0.82
C GLU A 18 23.09 -9.25 -0.56
N MET A 19 22.26 -10.05 -1.25
CA MET A 19 21.69 -9.69 -2.55
C MET A 19 20.34 -8.95 -2.46
N GLY A 20 19.84 -8.67 -1.25
CA GLY A 20 18.58 -7.95 -1.04
C GLY A 20 17.30 -8.77 -1.31
N LEU A 21 17.38 -10.10 -1.31
CA LEU A 21 16.23 -10.98 -1.51
C LEU A 21 15.39 -11.15 -0.23
N VAL A 22 16.02 -11.06 0.94
CA VAL A 22 15.35 -11.08 2.25
C VAL A 22 15.76 -9.85 3.06
N ASN A 23 14.91 -9.42 3.98
CA ASN A 23 15.17 -8.20 4.76
C ASN A 23 15.99 -8.43 6.04
N ALA A 24 15.97 -9.64 6.61
CA ALA A 24 16.72 -10.01 7.81
C ALA A 24 17.01 -11.52 7.86
N VAL A 25 18.00 -11.91 8.68
CA VAL A 25 18.36 -13.32 8.97
C VAL A 25 18.55 -13.45 10.48
N VAL A 26 17.85 -14.40 11.09
CA VAL A 26 17.87 -14.68 12.54
C VAL A 26 18.02 -16.20 12.79
N PRO A 27 18.41 -16.64 14.00
CA PRO A 27 18.34 -18.04 14.41
C PRO A 27 16.94 -18.61 14.22
N VAL A 28 16.84 -19.93 13.94
CA VAL A 28 15.55 -20.56 13.59
C VAL A 28 14.55 -20.50 14.75
N GLU A 29 15.05 -20.58 15.98
CA GLU A 29 14.31 -20.46 17.23
C GLU A 29 13.74 -19.06 17.47
N GLU A 30 14.29 -18.02 16.81
CA GLU A 30 13.85 -16.63 16.95
C GLU A 30 12.97 -16.15 15.78
N LEU A 31 12.78 -16.99 14.76
CA LEU A 31 12.08 -16.61 13.52
C LEU A 31 10.68 -16.03 13.77
N GLU A 32 9.89 -16.68 14.64
CA GLU A 32 8.55 -16.20 14.98
C GLU A 32 8.60 -14.92 15.81
N ALA A 33 9.49 -14.87 16.81
CA ALA A 33 9.63 -13.71 17.69
C ALA A 33 10.00 -12.44 16.89
N GLU A 34 10.94 -12.56 15.95
CA GLU A 34 11.34 -11.44 15.09
C GLU A 34 10.20 -11.02 14.14
N GLY A 35 9.47 -11.99 13.57
CA GLY A 35 8.29 -11.69 12.74
C GLY A 35 7.19 -10.97 13.50
N VAL A 36 6.90 -11.39 14.74
CA VAL A 36 5.94 -10.73 15.63
C VAL A 36 6.40 -9.33 16.00
N ARG A 37 7.71 -9.14 16.23
CA ARG A 37 8.29 -7.82 16.51
C ARG A 37 8.04 -6.85 15.35
N TRP A 38 8.32 -7.27 14.11
CA TRP A 38 8.08 -6.46 12.91
C TRP A 38 6.60 -6.18 12.69
N ALA A 39 5.75 -7.18 12.89
CA ALA A 39 4.30 -7.01 12.80
C ALA A 39 3.80 -5.98 13.84
N GLY A 40 4.30 -6.05 15.07
CA GLY A 40 4.03 -5.06 16.13
C GLY A 40 4.40 -3.65 15.69
N GLU A 41 5.59 -3.46 15.11
CA GLU A 41 6.02 -2.16 14.60
C GLU A 41 5.11 -1.63 13.48
N VAL A 42 4.67 -2.48 12.55
CA VAL A 42 3.74 -2.10 11.48
C VAL A 42 2.37 -1.74 12.03
N LEU A 43 1.89 -2.46 13.05
CA LEU A 43 0.59 -2.23 13.69
C LEU A 43 0.49 -0.87 14.39
N GLU A 44 1.61 -0.26 14.77
CA GLU A 44 1.65 1.11 15.31
C GLU A 44 1.51 2.19 14.22
N LYS A 45 1.56 1.84 12.94
CA LYS A 45 1.53 2.80 11.83
C LYS A 45 0.10 2.99 11.34
N SER A 46 -0.15 4.12 10.66
CA SER A 46 -1.48 4.41 10.10
C SER A 46 -1.89 3.34 9.08
N PRO A 47 -2.98 2.57 9.32
CA PRO A 47 -3.41 1.53 8.38
C PRO A 47 -3.73 2.10 6.98
N LEU A 48 -4.21 3.34 6.95
CA LEU A 48 -4.51 4.07 5.72
C LEU A 48 -3.23 4.43 4.95
N ALA A 49 -2.17 4.84 5.64
CA ALA A 49 -0.88 5.11 5.00
C ALA A 49 -0.28 3.83 4.44
N ILE A 50 -0.27 2.74 5.21
CA ILE A 50 0.27 1.43 4.80
C ILE A 50 -0.41 0.92 3.52
N ARG A 51 -1.75 0.97 3.45
CA ARG A 51 -2.46 0.51 2.23
C ARG A 51 -2.19 1.39 1.02
N CYS A 52 -2.06 2.71 1.18
CA CYS A 52 -1.78 3.61 0.06
C CYS A 52 -0.36 3.39 -0.47
N LEU A 53 0.63 3.25 0.42
CA LEU A 53 2.01 2.95 0.06
C LEU A 53 2.12 1.61 -0.67
N LYS A 54 1.46 0.56 -0.16
CA LYS A 54 1.44 -0.74 -0.84
C LYS A 54 0.87 -0.65 -2.27
N SER A 55 -0.26 0.04 -2.46
CA SER A 55 -0.81 0.23 -3.81
C SER A 55 0.08 1.08 -4.72
N ALA A 56 0.84 2.03 -4.15
CA ALA A 56 1.78 2.83 -4.92
C ALA A 56 2.98 2.00 -5.41
N PHE A 57 3.52 1.11 -4.58
CA PHE A 57 4.56 0.17 -5.00
C PHE A 57 4.05 -0.80 -6.07
N ASN A 58 2.81 -1.30 -5.95
CA ASN A 58 2.20 -2.16 -6.97
C ASN A 58 2.01 -1.40 -8.30
N ALA A 59 1.63 -0.13 -8.26
CA ALA A 59 1.40 0.69 -9.46
C ALA A 59 2.65 0.85 -10.35
N GLU A 60 3.85 0.78 -9.78
CA GLU A 60 5.10 0.82 -10.54
C GLU A 60 5.28 -0.44 -11.42
N MET A 61 4.86 -1.60 -10.92
CA MET A 61 5.14 -2.90 -11.54
C MET A 61 3.96 -3.45 -12.35
N ASP A 62 2.72 -3.19 -11.91
CA ASP A 62 1.50 -3.83 -12.42
C ASP A 62 0.72 -2.95 -13.41
N GLY A 63 1.25 -1.77 -13.74
CA GLY A 63 0.66 -0.84 -14.71
C GLY A 63 -0.79 -0.47 -14.35
N MET A 64 -1.73 -0.72 -15.27
CA MET A 64 -3.13 -0.34 -15.06
C MET A 64 -3.80 -1.03 -13.87
N ALA A 65 -3.40 -2.27 -13.55
CA ALA A 65 -3.95 -2.97 -12.39
C ALA A 65 -3.51 -2.32 -11.07
N GLY A 66 -2.23 -1.96 -10.95
CA GLY A 66 -1.75 -1.25 -9.76
C GLY A 66 -2.30 0.18 -9.66
N ILE A 67 -2.46 0.89 -10.78
CA ILE A 67 -3.13 2.20 -10.80
C ILE A 67 -4.59 2.07 -10.33
N GLN A 68 -5.29 1.01 -10.71
CA GLN A 68 -6.66 0.77 -10.24
C GLN A 68 -6.72 0.67 -8.70
N GLU A 69 -5.79 -0.06 -8.07
CA GLU A 69 -5.71 -0.16 -6.61
C GLU A 69 -5.46 1.20 -5.95
N LEU A 70 -4.49 1.95 -6.48
CA LEU A 70 -4.13 3.28 -5.97
C LEU A 70 -5.29 4.27 -6.12
N ALA A 71 -5.92 4.32 -7.29
CA ALA A 71 -7.09 5.15 -7.55
C ALA A 71 -8.30 4.76 -6.69
N GLY A 72 -8.46 3.46 -6.40
CA GLY A 72 -9.46 2.95 -5.47
C GLY A 72 -9.25 3.49 -4.04
N ASN A 73 -8.00 3.51 -3.56
CA ASN A 73 -7.66 4.11 -2.26
C ASN A 73 -7.93 5.64 -2.24
N ALA A 74 -7.57 6.35 -3.31
CA ALA A 74 -7.88 7.78 -3.45
C ALA A 74 -9.40 8.05 -3.44
N THR A 75 -10.18 7.20 -4.12
CA THR A 75 -11.65 7.30 -4.17
C THR A 75 -12.27 7.04 -2.79
N LEU A 76 -11.75 6.07 -2.05
CA LEU A 76 -12.16 5.79 -0.67
C LEU A 76 -11.93 7.02 0.23
N LEU A 77 -10.76 7.66 0.12
CA LEU A 77 -10.45 8.88 0.87
C LEU A 77 -11.38 10.03 0.50
N TYR A 78 -11.63 10.22 -0.81
CA TYR A 78 -12.56 11.24 -1.28
C TYR A 78 -13.97 11.03 -0.72
N TYR A 79 -14.45 9.78 -0.63
CA TYR A 79 -15.76 9.47 -0.05
C TYR A 79 -15.87 9.74 1.46
N MET A 80 -14.74 9.88 2.16
CA MET A 80 -14.71 10.29 3.57
C MET A 80 -14.71 11.81 3.75
N SER A 81 -14.58 12.60 2.67
CA SER A 81 -14.58 14.06 2.71
C SER A 81 -15.99 14.66 2.73
N GLU A 82 -16.10 15.88 3.24
CA GLU A 82 -17.36 16.65 3.17
C GLU A 82 -17.79 16.95 1.74
N GLU A 83 -16.83 17.19 0.84
CA GLU A 83 -17.09 17.45 -0.58
C GLU A 83 -17.72 16.21 -1.25
N GLY A 84 -17.16 15.02 -1.02
CA GLY A 84 -17.74 13.76 -1.48
C GLY A 84 -19.15 13.52 -0.91
N ALA A 85 -19.36 13.86 0.37
CA ALA A 85 -20.65 13.73 1.03
C ALA A 85 -21.72 14.67 0.44
N GLU A 86 -21.37 15.90 0.07
CA GLU A 86 -22.30 16.86 -0.56
C GLU A 86 -22.83 16.34 -1.90
N GLY A 87 -21.96 15.73 -2.72
CA GLY A 87 -22.39 15.11 -3.98
C GLY A 87 -23.44 14.02 -3.77
N LYS A 88 -23.18 13.09 -2.85
CA LYS A 88 -24.13 12.03 -2.47
C LYS A 88 -25.44 12.62 -1.94
N LYS A 89 -25.36 13.60 -1.04
CA LYS A 89 -26.52 14.23 -0.40
C LYS A 89 -27.40 14.94 -1.41
N ALA A 90 -26.81 15.74 -2.30
CA ALA A 90 -27.54 16.46 -3.34
C ALA A 90 -28.31 15.52 -4.28
N PHE A 91 -27.71 14.37 -4.63
CA PHE A 91 -28.36 13.33 -5.42
C PHE A 91 -29.59 12.77 -4.71
N LEU A 92 -29.47 12.38 -3.43
CA LEU A 92 -30.58 11.87 -2.62
C LEU A 92 -31.71 12.89 -2.44
N GLU A 93 -31.34 14.16 -2.26
CA GLU A 93 -32.26 15.29 -2.10
C GLU A 93 -32.80 15.83 -3.44
N LYS A 94 -32.41 15.23 -4.58
CA LYS A 94 -32.81 15.65 -5.95
C LYS A 94 -32.59 17.15 -6.21
N ARG A 95 -31.50 17.70 -5.69
CA ARG A 95 -31.11 19.11 -5.89
C ARG A 95 -29.75 19.20 -6.56
N LYS A 96 -29.41 20.39 -7.04
CA LYS A 96 -28.05 20.67 -7.52
C LYS A 96 -27.06 20.67 -6.34
N PRO A 97 -25.86 20.08 -6.49
CA PRO A 97 -24.81 20.13 -5.47
C PRO A 97 -24.20 21.53 -5.38
N ARG A 98 -23.67 21.88 -4.21
CA ARG A 98 -23.09 23.19 -3.89
C ARG A 98 -21.57 23.10 -3.67
N PHE A 99 -20.83 22.75 -4.72
CA PHE A 99 -19.36 22.62 -4.63
C PHE A 99 -18.60 23.95 -4.55
N ARG A 100 -19.24 25.08 -4.84
CA ARG A 100 -18.61 26.42 -4.75
C ARG A 100 -18.11 26.79 -3.35
N ASN A 101 -18.54 26.06 -2.32
CA ASN A 101 -18.12 26.25 -0.95
C ASN A 101 -16.75 25.61 -0.63
N TYR A 102 -16.24 24.73 -1.51
CA TYR A 102 -14.95 24.07 -1.33
C TYR A 102 -13.87 24.78 -2.16
N PRO A 103 -12.64 24.91 -1.62
CA PRO A 103 -11.57 25.62 -2.29
C PRO A 103 -11.00 24.79 -3.46
N TRP A 104 -10.66 25.47 -4.56
CA TRP A 104 -9.76 24.91 -5.56
C TRP A 104 -8.33 25.08 -5.05
N LEU A 105 -7.75 24.00 -4.53
CA LEU A 105 -6.35 23.99 -4.13
C LEU A 105 -5.45 24.26 -5.35
N PRO A 106 -4.28 24.91 -5.14
CA PRO A 106 -3.36 25.29 -6.22
C PRO A 106 -2.80 24.09 -7.00
#